data_AF-A0A8T5SRL9-F1
#
_entry.id   AF-A0A8T5SRL9-F1
#
_cell.length_a   1.000
_cell.length_b   1.000
_cell.length_c   1.000
_cell.angle_alpha   90.00
_cell.angle_beta   90.00
_cell.angle_gamma   90.00
#
_symmetry.space_group_name_H-M   'P 1'
#
loop_
_entity.id
_entity.type
_entity.pdbx_description
1 polymer ?
#
loop_
_entity_poly.entity_id
_entity_poly.type
_entity_poly.pdbx_seq_one_letter_code
_entity_poly.pdbx_strand_id
1 'polypeptide(L)'
;MSYAKRILYVDLTTGKTEVKPLDEKLAKEYIGGIGLGMKLFLDHSKAGVDALSPENPLIFITGPLSGTMAPSAGNSYAVVSKSPLTDGINESKAHGFFGSELKRAGYDA
;
A
#
# COMPACT_ATOMS: atom_id res chain seq x y z
N MET A 1 14.97 5.12 9.67
CA MET A 1 13.55 4.72 9.54
C MET A 1 13.48 3.57 8.58
N SER A 2 12.99 2.43 9.05
CA SER A 2 12.62 1.27 8.22
C SER A 2 11.09 1.15 8.33
N TYR A 3 10.49 -0.03 8.37
CA TYR A 3 9.03 -0.20 8.56
C TYR A 3 8.48 0.66 9.71
N ALA A 4 7.35 1.31 9.47
CA ALA A 4 6.61 2.03 10.51
C ALA A 4 5.76 1.10 11.40
N LYS A 5 5.61 -0.16 10.96
CA LYS A 5 4.90 -1.26 11.61
C LYS A 5 3.39 -1.03 11.77
N ARG A 6 2.78 -0.16 10.96
CA ARG A 6 1.34 0.15 11.02
C ARG A 6 0.75 0.28 9.64
N ILE A 7 -0.46 -0.24 9.48
CA ILE A 7 -1.30 -0.08 8.29
C ILE A 7 -2.59 0.62 8.70
N LEU A 8 -2.98 1.64 7.94
CA LEU A 8 -4.25 2.34 8.11
C LEU A 8 -5.30 1.77 7.14
N TYR A 9 -6.38 1.24 7.69
CA TYR A 9 -7.55 0.80 6.94
C TYR A 9 -8.60 1.89 6.97
N VAL A 10 -9.16 2.23 5.81
CA VAL A 10 -10.20 3.25 5.66
C VAL A 10 -11.33 2.67 4.82
N ASP A 11 -12.53 2.63 5.41
CA ASP A 11 -13.77 2.33 4.68
C ASP A 11 -14.42 3.67 4.28
N LEU A 12 -14.41 3.97 2.98
CA LEU A 12 -14.98 5.21 2.45
C LEU A 12 -16.52 5.20 2.41
N THR A 13 -17.15 4.03 2.49
CA THR A 13 -18.61 3.90 2.52
C THR A 13 -19.15 4.28 3.90
N THR A 14 -18.46 3.84 4.97
CA THR A 14 -18.91 4.08 6.35
C THR A 14 -18.14 5.18 7.07
N GLY A 15 -17.00 5.61 6.53
CA GLY A 15 -16.08 6.56 7.16
C GLY A 15 -15.27 5.96 8.32
N LYS A 16 -15.35 4.66 8.56
CA LYS A 16 -14.61 3.99 9.64
C LYS A 16 -13.13 3.89 9.30
N THR A 17 -12.30 4.09 10.32
CA THR A 17 -10.86 3.92 10.23
C THR A 17 -10.36 2.97 11.31
N GLU A 18 -9.35 2.17 10.97
CA GLU A 18 -8.73 1.22 11.89
C GLU A 18 -7.24 1.15 11.59
N VAL A 19 -6.40 1.20 12.63
CA VAL A 19 -4.96 1.02 12.49
C VAL A 19 -4.60 -0.37 13.00
N LYS A 20 -3.95 -1.19 12.17
CA LYS A 20 -3.46 -2.51 12.56
C LYS A 20 -1.94 -2.57 12.48
N PRO A 21 -1.28 -3.38 13.33
CA PRO A 21 0.14 -3.61 13.19
C PRO A 21 0.44 -4.33 11.86
N LEU A 22 1.55 -3.96 11.23
CA LEU A 22 2.10 -4.75 10.13
C LEU A 22 2.65 -6.07 10.69
N ASP A 23 2.17 -7.19 10.16
CA ASP A 23 2.73 -8.50 10.47
C ASP A 23 4.20 -8.59 10.03
N GLU A 24 5.09 -8.88 10.98
CA GLU A 24 6.53 -9.00 10.72
C GLU A 24 6.85 -10.14 9.73
N LYS A 25 6.01 -11.19 9.67
CA LYS A 25 6.16 -12.25 8.68
C LYS A 25 5.90 -11.70 7.27
N LEU A 26 4.82 -10.94 7.09
CA LEU A 26 4.53 -10.31 5.80
C LEU A 26 5.61 -9.32 5.39
N ALA A 27 6.12 -8.52 6.35
CA ALA A 27 7.24 -7.62 6.10
C ALA A 27 8.50 -8.37 5.61
N LYS A 28 8.80 -9.54 6.18
CA LYS A 28 9.97 -10.35 5.77
C LYS A 28 9.75 -11.03 4.42
N GLU A 29 8.57 -11.58 4.18
CA GLU A 29 8.26 -12.33 2.95
C GLU A 29 8.06 -11.42 1.74
N TYR A 30 7.49 -10.23 1.94
CA TYR A 30 7.07 -9.35 0.86
C TYR A 30 7.79 -8.00 0.82
N ILE A 31 8.68 -7.71 1.79
CA ILE A 31 9.62 -6.57 1.85
C ILE A 31 8.96 -5.18 1.97
N GLY A 32 7.72 -5.00 1.53
CA GLY A 32 7.08 -3.69 1.38
C GLY A 32 6.89 -3.31 -0.08
N GLY A 33 6.48 -2.06 -0.33
CA GLY A 33 6.17 -1.58 -1.68
C GLY A 33 5.20 -2.51 -2.40
N ILE A 34 5.45 -2.81 -3.67
CA ILE A 34 4.53 -3.62 -4.49
C ILE A 34 4.32 -5.02 -3.93
N GLY A 35 5.36 -5.67 -3.41
CA GLY A 35 5.23 -7.04 -2.89
C GLY A 35 4.18 -7.12 -1.78
N LEU A 36 4.28 -6.21 -0.81
CA LEU A 36 3.32 -6.11 0.28
C LEU A 36 1.95 -5.61 -0.23
N GLY A 37 1.93 -4.62 -1.13
CA GLY A 37 0.70 -4.12 -1.73
C GLY A 37 -0.10 -5.19 -2.47
N MET A 38 0.57 -6.07 -3.22
CA MET A 38 -0.05 -7.21 -3.91
C MET A 38 -0.60 -8.24 -2.94
N LYS A 39 0.13 -8.55 -1.86
CA LYS A 39 -0.37 -9.45 -0.82
C LYS A 39 -1.61 -8.88 -0.13
N LEU A 40 -1.56 -7.59 0.24
CA LEU A 40 -2.71 -6.90 0.84
C LEU A 40 -3.91 -6.88 -0.12
N PHE A 41 -3.68 -6.68 -1.42
CA PHE A 41 -4.74 -6.76 -2.42
C PHE A 41 -5.37 -8.16 -2.44
N LEU A 42 -4.57 -9.22 -2.48
CA LEU A 42 -5.07 -10.60 -2.48
C LEU A 42 -5.84 -10.95 -1.20
N ASP A 43 -5.50 -10.35 -0.07
CA ASP A 43 -6.17 -10.58 1.22
C ASP A 43 -7.50 -9.84 1.35
N HIS A 44 -7.66 -8.70 0.66
CA HIS A 44 -8.81 -7.80 0.84
C HIS A 44 -9.68 -7.68 -0.42
N SER A 45 -9.31 -8.34 -1.51
CA SER A 45 -10.05 -8.36 -2.76
C SER A 45 -10.62 -9.74 -3.04
N LYS A 46 -11.80 -9.79 -3.65
CA LYS A 46 -12.41 -11.02 -4.13
C LYS A 46 -11.93 -11.32 -5.55
N ALA A 47 -11.75 -12.61 -5.87
CA ALA A 47 -11.51 -13.03 -7.24
C ALA A 47 -12.65 -12.53 -8.15
N GLY A 48 -12.28 -11.87 -9.25
CA GLY A 48 -13.24 -11.31 -10.20
C GLY A 48 -13.97 -10.05 -9.72
N VAL A 49 -13.49 -9.35 -8.66
CA VAL A 49 -14.06 -8.06 -8.25
C VAL A 49 -14.18 -7.10 -9.43
N ASP A 50 -15.28 -6.36 -9.53
CA ASP A 50 -15.40 -5.32 -10.56
C ASP A 50 -14.48 -4.14 -10.22
N ALA A 51 -13.72 -3.66 -11.21
CA ALA A 51 -12.64 -2.69 -10.99
C ALA A 51 -13.16 -1.31 -10.54
N LEU A 52 -14.41 -0.97 -10.82
CA LEU A 52 -15.03 0.29 -10.42
C LEU A 52 -16.00 0.15 -9.24
N SER A 53 -16.12 -1.06 -8.69
CA SER A 53 -16.94 -1.32 -7.51
C SER A 53 -16.29 -0.82 -6.23
N PRO A 54 -17.08 -0.48 -5.20
CA PRO A 54 -16.55 -0.10 -3.88
C PRO A 54 -15.76 -1.23 -3.19
N GLU A 55 -15.87 -2.46 -3.69
CA GLU A 55 -15.16 -3.62 -3.15
C GLU A 55 -13.74 -3.78 -3.71
N ASN A 56 -13.34 -2.97 -4.71
CA ASN A 56 -11.98 -2.98 -5.23
C ASN A 56 -11.06 -2.13 -4.34
N PRO A 57 -10.15 -2.74 -3.57
CA PRO A 57 -9.29 -1.96 -2.68
C PRO A 57 -8.30 -1.09 -3.48
N LEU A 58 -8.09 0.14 -3.00
CA LEU A 58 -7.06 1.05 -3.48
C LEU A 58 -5.98 1.20 -2.41
N ILE A 59 -4.81 0.62 -2.66
CA ILE A 59 -3.77 0.46 -1.63
C ILE A 59 -2.61 1.40 -1.95
N PHE A 60 -2.40 2.41 -1.11
CA PHE A 60 -1.17 3.20 -1.11
C PHE A 60 -0.14 2.46 -0.27
N ILE A 61 1.09 2.31 -0.76
CA ILE A 61 2.07 1.48 -0.09
C ILE A 61 3.49 2.03 -0.25
N THR A 62 4.24 2.03 0.85
CA THR A 62 5.64 2.47 0.88
C THR A 62 6.60 1.29 0.91
N GLY A 63 7.82 1.51 0.39
CA GLY A 63 8.92 0.57 0.56
C GLY A 63 9.59 0.74 1.93
N PRO A 64 10.51 -0.18 2.30
CA PRO A 64 11.29 -0.06 3.54
C PRO A 64 12.30 1.09 3.48
N LEU A 65 12.64 1.57 2.28
CA LEU A 65 13.53 2.70 2.05
C LEU A 65 12.81 4.05 1.95
N SER A 66 11.49 4.06 1.77
CA SER A 66 10.71 5.30 1.75
C SER A 66 10.89 6.05 3.07
N GLY A 67 11.02 7.38 3.01
CA GLY A 67 11.30 8.24 4.17
C GLY A 67 12.76 8.24 4.64
N THR A 68 13.67 7.52 3.97
CA THR A 68 15.12 7.56 4.27
C THR A 68 15.89 8.49 3.34
N MET A 69 17.21 8.64 3.56
CA MET A 69 18.11 9.35 2.64
C MET A 69 18.62 8.46 1.48
N ALA A 70 18.06 7.26 1.29
CA ALA A 70 18.45 6.40 0.18
C ALA A 70 18.19 7.11 -1.16
N PRO A 71 19.19 7.24 -2.05
CA PRO A 71 19.06 7.95 -3.32
C PRO A 71 17.87 7.42 -4.12
N SER A 72 16.98 8.32 -4.52
CA SER A 72 15.75 8.06 -5.31
C SER A 72 14.71 7.13 -4.68
N ALA A 73 15.06 6.28 -3.72
CA ALA A 73 14.13 5.38 -3.04
C ALA A 73 13.45 6.04 -1.82
N GLY A 74 14.08 7.05 -1.23
CA GLY A 74 13.56 7.78 -0.08
C GLY A 74 12.21 8.48 -0.32
N ASN A 75 11.86 8.75 -1.57
CA ASN A 75 10.70 9.55 -1.95
C ASN A 75 9.66 8.78 -2.77
N SER A 76 9.77 7.45 -2.84
CA SER A 76 8.89 6.61 -3.66
C SER A 76 7.74 5.99 -2.86
N TYR A 77 6.64 5.74 -3.56
CA TYR A 77 5.53 4.89 -3.12
C TYR A 77 4.90 4.21 -4.33
N ALA A 78 4.06 3.21 -4.08
CA ALA A 78 3.26 2.57 -5.10
C ALA A 78 1.76 2.61 -4.74
N VAL A 79 0.93 2.41 -5.74
CA VAL A 79 -0.52 2.24 -5.63
C VAL A 79 -0.90 0.93 -6.29
N VAL A 80 -1.63 0.08 -5.57
CA VAL A 80 -2.06 -1.24 -6.05
C VAL A 80 -3.59 -1.32 -6.03
N SER A 81 -4.18 -1.78 -7.13
CA SER A 81 -5.63 -2.01 -7.28
C SER A 81 -5.93 -2.84 -8.53
N LYS A 82 -7.17 -3.29 -8.71
CA LYS A 82 -7.61 -3.82 -10.01
C LYS A 82 -7.77 -2.68 -11.01
N SER A 83 -7.24 -2.86 -12.21
CA SER A 83 -7.30 -1.87 -13.29
C SER A 83 -8.61 -1.98 -14.08
N PRO A 84 -9.37 -0.88 -14.27
CA PRO A 84 -10.54 -0.89 -15.14
C PRO A 84 -10.19 -0.95 -16.63
N LEU A 85 -8.93 -0.62 -17.00
CA LEU A 85 -8.48 -0.66 -18.39
C LEU A 85 -8.11 -2.07 -18.85
N THR A 86 -7.47 -2.85 -17.97
CA THR A 86 -6.89 -4.16 -18.32
C THR A 86 -7.58 -5.33 -17.65
N ASP A 87 -8.49 -5.08 -16.71
CA ASP A 87 -9.14 -6.07 -15.84
C ASP A 87 -8.18 -6.94 -15.00
N GLY A 88 -6.88 -6.60 -15.01
CA GLY A 88 -5.85 -7.25 -14.21
C GLY A 88 -5.55 -6.50 -12.91
N ILE A 89 -4.78 -7.14 -12.04
CA ILE A 89 -4.18 -6.45 -10.89
C ILE A 89 -3.06 -5.54 -11.41
N ASN A 90 -3.06 -4.29 -10.99
CA ASN A 90 -2.10 -3.27 -11.43
C ASN A 90 -1.29 -2.72 -10.26
N GLU A 91 -0.04 -2.35 -10.55
CA GLU A 91 0.77 -1.47 -9.71
C GLU A 91 1.12 -0.19 -10.48
N SER A 92 1.14 0.94 -9.79
CA SER A 92 1.68 2.19 -10.31
C SER A 92 2.62 2.79 -9.30
N LYS A 93 3.72 3.41 -9.75
CA LYS A 93 4.72 4.07 -8.90
C LYS A 93 4.69 5.56 -9.11
N ALA A 94 4.89 6.27 -8.02
CA ALA A 94 5.13 7.70 -8.05
C ALA A 94 6.24 8.06 -7.06
N HIS A 95 6.84 9.22 -7.33
CA HIS A 95 7.87 9.82 -6.49
C HIS A 95 7.41 11.21 -6.06
N GLY A 96 8.04 11.74 -5.02
CA GLY A 96 7.75 13.05 -4.47
C GLY A 96 7.62 12.99 -2.97
N PHE A 97 6.90 13.94 -2.38
CA PHE A 97 6.85 14.04 -0.92
C PHE A 97 5.86 13.06 -0.28
N PHE A 98 4.85 12.58 -1.02
CA PHE A 98 3.78 11.76 -0.45
C PHE A 98 4.29 10.49 0.25
N GLY A 99 5.13 9.69 -0.42
CA GLY A 99 5.64 8.44 0.15
C GLY A 99 6.49 8.64 1.40
N SER A 100 7.32 9.69 1.42
CA SER A 100 8.11 10.05 2.60
C SER A 100 7.25 10.57 3.76
N GLU A 101 6.23 11.37 3.47
CA GLU A 101 5.35 11.93 4.50
C GLU A 101 4.41 10.87 5.07
N LEU A 102 3.91 9.92 4.27
CA LEU A 102 3.16 8.76 4.76
C LEU A 102 4.01 7.94 5.75
N LYS A 103 5.29 7.73 5.44
CA LYS A 103 6.21 7.04 6.35
C LYS A 103 6.46 7.83 7.63
N ARG A 104 6.57 9.16 7.55
CA ARG A 104 6.77 10.06 8.71
C ARG A 104 5.54 10.17 9.60
N ALA A 105 4.34 10.09 9.01
CA ALA A 105 3.09 9.90 9.75
C ALA A 105 3.03 8.52 10.47
N GLY A 106 3.95 7.63 10.10
CA GLY A 106 4.20 6.36 10.75
C GLY A 106 3.31 5.24 10.22
N TYR A 107 3.02 5.24 8.92
CA TYR A 107 2.31 4.15 8.24
C TYR A 107 3.19 3.54 7.14
N ASP A 108 3.05 2.24 6.95
CA ASP A 108 3.65 1.52 5.83
C ASP A 108 2.69 1.49 4.62
N ALA A 109 1.39 1.39 4.89
CA ALA A 109 0.29 1.40 3.94
C ALA A 109 -0.92 2.16 4.53
#